data_AF-A0A2V6AZC8-F1
#
_entry.id   AF-A0A2V6AZC8-F1
#
_cell.length_a   1.000
_cell.length_b   1.000
_cell.length_c   1.000
_cell.angle_alpha   90.00
_cell.angle_beta   90.00
_cell.angle_gamma   90.00
#
_symmetry.space_group_name_H-M   'P 1'
#
loop_
_entity.id
_entity.type
_entity.pdbx_description
1 polymer ?
#
loop_
_entity_poly.entity_id
_entity_poly.type
_entity_poly.pdbx_seq_one_letter_code
_entity_poly.pdbx_strand_id
1 'polypeptide(L)'
;MTASNRIETPPMSARTQAAAAWIALYLKWKKRFEAWAKFLAKFWATCWLLIIGSFLILGSAFLKWVQYPLTSNLSGLKFPLFHDSGVIPHVTLLSFGALGVAVLIAGFVLRRFFASALGLAAAVLITMCVLTPAHIAFQQPMMLRHLTDELQATPWRKVFTREYFPANYGSPEVFPNRLVLYTASGRFLAAFSFLRLGWTCFALGSLLIAVYAMRRLPDGKIAIGLALLCLPLGALVIVITPPIIGQRYFNSGSIAKARGHNQEAIADYRKAMKWDPWHAQDIGLYATIGDLQKKSGIENNSPERHISRAMELQQANEYEPAVFELSRAAEAGGRVGAAARRESAKTRIELGLALYQAGGIGGAVNSWQLALSDDPTQEVYVLPYLARGYFDLARYEAALQTVDRLIQIIRDHTSVVADVYSLGGDCYAKLGRDDDARRYYNLSYAKDWIVNYWAISRLAGE
;
A
#
# COMPACT_ATOMS: atom_id res chain seq x y z
N MET A 1 30.48 -89.14 46.62
CA MET A 1 29.13 -88.57 46.76
C MET A 1 29.24 -87.22 47.45
N THR A 2 29.17 -86.12 46.70
CA THR A 2 29.03 -84.76 47.22
C THR A 2 28.07 -84.03 46.30
N ALA A 3 26.95 -83.58 46.88
CA ALA A 3 25.75 -83.16 46.18
C ALA A 3 25.90 -81.80 45.50
N SER A 4 25.44 -81.72 44.25
CA SER A 4 25.24 -80.48 43.51
C SER A 4 23.96 -79.79 44.03
N ASN A 5 24.11 -78.67 44.74
CA ASN A 5 22.99 -77.82 45.12
C ASN A 5 22.58 -76.98 43.91
N ARG A 6 21.53 -77.43 43.21
CA ARG A 6 20.79 -76.62 42.22
C ARG A 6 19.92 -75.63 43.00
N ILE A 7 20.31 -74.36 43.02
CA ILE A 7 19.47 -73.27 43.52
C ILE A 7 18.50 -72.91 42.39
N GLU A 8 17.27 -73.37 42.49
CA GLU A 8 16.16 -72.90 41.65
C GLU A 8 15.78 -71.48 42.08
N THR A 9 15.92 -70.51 41.17
CA THR A 9 15.40 -69.16 41.37
C THR A 9 13.88 -69.16 41.17
N PRO A 10 13.08 -68.53 42.04
CA PRO A 10 11.63 -68.53 41.89
C PRO A 10 11.21 -67.67 40.69
N PRO A 11 10.09 -68.00 40.02
CA PRO A 11 9.61 -67.21 38.89
C PRO A 11 9.21 -65.81 39.38
N MET A 12 9.86 -64.77 38.84
CA MET A 12 9.45 -63.38 39.07
C MET A 12 7.95 -63.23 38.78
N SER A 13 7.18 -62.69 39.72
CA SER A 13 5.75 -62.45 39.54
C SER A 13 5.51 -61.55 38.32
N ALA A 14 4.45 -61.80 37.54
CA ALA A 14 4.16 -61.07 36.31
C ALA A 14 4.16 -59.54 36.48
N ARG A 15 3.82 -59.03 37.67
CA ARG A 15 3.92 -57.60 38.03
C ARG A 15 5.36 -57.07 38.07
N THR A 16 6.31 -57.84 38.60
CA THR A 16 7.73 -57.45 38.65
C THR A 16 8.39 -57.46 37.27
N GLN A 17 8.03 -58.42 36.42
CA GLN A 17 8.45 -58.45 35.01
C GLN A 17 7.84 -57.28 34.21
N ALA A 18 6.55 -56.96 34.44
CA ALA A 18 5.90 -55.82 33.80
C ALA A 18 6.53 -54.48 34.23
N ALA A 19 6.84 -54.31 35.52
CA ALA A 19 7.50 -53.11 36.03
C ALA A 19 8.94 -52.95 35.46
N ALA A 20 9.71 -54.04 35.40
CA ALA A 20 11.04 -54.03 34.79
C ALA A 20 10.98 -53.73 33.27
N ALA A 21 9.98 -54.26 32.56
CA ALA A 21 9.75 -53.97 31.15
C ALA A 21 9.38 -52.49 30.93
N TRP A 22 8.53 -51.91 31.78
CA TRP A 22 8.17 -50.49 31.74
C TRP A 22 9.37 -49.57 32.02
N ILE A 23 10.21 -49.90 32.99
CA ILE A 23 11.44 -49.15 33.32
C ILE A 23 12.43 -49.24 32.15
N ALA A 24 12.61 -50.42 31.55
CA ALA A 24 13.46 -50.59 30.37
C ALA A 24 12.94 -49.81 29.16
N LEU A 25 11.62 -49.79 28.94
CA LEU A 25 10.97 -49.00 27.91
C LEU A 25 11.21 -47.49 28.16
N TYR A 26 10.98 -47.02 29.39
CA TYR A 26 11.20 -45.63 29.79
C TYR A 26 12.65 -45.19 29.61
N LEU A 27 13.64 -45.99 30.03
CA LEU A 27 15.07 -45.69 29.82
C LEU A 27 15.44 -45.66 28.33
N LYS A 28 14.86 -46.55 27.52
CA LYS A 28 15.06 -46.56 26.06
C LYS A 28 14.49 -45.30 25.42
N TRP A 29 13.30 -44.87 25.84
CA TRP A 29 12.69 -43.61 25.40
C TRP A 29 13.48 -42.40 25.88
N LYS A 30 13.92 -42.35 27.14
CA LYS A 30 14.74 -41.26 27.69
C LYS A 30 16.06 -41.10 26.92
N LYS A 31 16.80 -42.19 26.65
CA LYS A 31 18.02 -42.14 25.82
C LYS A 31 17.74 -41.66 24.40
N ARG A 32 16.62 -42.07 23.80
CA ARG A 32 16.18 -41.55 22.50
C ARG A 32 15.87 -40.06 22.59
N PHE A 33 15.13 -39.61 23.59
CA PHE A 33 14.81 -38.19 23.80
C PHE A 33 16.05 -37.34 24.01
N GLU A 34 17.03 -37.78 24.80
CA GLU A 34 18.30 -37.06 24.98
C GLU A 34 19.12 -37.00 23.69
N ALA A 35 19.15 -38.07 22.90
CA ALA A 35 19.81 -38.09 21.60
C ALA A 35 19.11 -37.14 20.61
N TRP A 36 17.78 -37.17 20.57
CA TRP A 36 16.96 -36.24 19.80
C TRP A 36 17.16 -34.79 20.23
N ALA A 37 17.21 -34.51 21.54
CA ALA A 37 17.42 -33.17 22.09
C ALA A 37 18.81 -32.63 21.74
N LYS A 38 19.87 -33.45 21.86
CA LYS A 38 21.23 -33.07 21.46
C LYS A 38 21.33 -32.83 19.94
N PHE A 39 20.68 -33.67 19.14
CA PHE A 39 20.59 -33.49 17.70
C PHE A 39 19.86 -32.19 17.35
N LEU A 40 18.70 -31.93 17.95
CA LEU A 40 17.93 -30.70 17.76
C LEU A 40 18.73 -29.47 18.19
N ALA A 41 19.42 -29.51 19.33
CA ALA A 41 20.22 -28.39 19.83
C ALA A 41 21.38 -28.07 18.88
N LYS A 42 22.07 -29.10 18.37
CA LYS A 42 23.17 -28.91 17.40
C LYS A 42 22.65 -28.40 16.06
N PHE A 43 21.53 -28.94 15.59
CA PHE A 43 20.84 -28.50 14.37
C PHE A 43 20.36 -27.05 14.50
N TRP A 44 19.74 -26.69 15.62
CA TRP A 44 19.30 -25.34 15.91
C TRP A 44 20.48 -24.38 15.96
N ALA A 45 21.54 -24.69 16.72
CA ALA A 45 22.74 -23.87 16.81
C ALA A 45 23.38 -23.60 15.44
N THR A 46 23.27 -24.54 14.50
CA THR A 46 23.80 -24.36 13.13
C THR A 46 22.83 -23.70 12.18
N CYS A 47 21.51 -23.85 12.31
CA CYS A 47 20.52 -23.46 11.30
C CYS A 47 19.50 -22.42 11.76
N TRP A 48 19.56 -21.92 13.01
CA TRP A 48 18.57 -20.99 13.55
C TRP A 48 18.40 -19.73 12.70
N LEU A 49 19.48 -19.14 12.18
CA LEU A 49 19.43 -17.96 11.29
C LEU A 49 18.59 -18.23 10.04
N LEU A 50 18.78 -19.41 9.44
CA LEU A 50 18.06 -19.85 8.25
C LEU A 50 16.58 -20.12 8.57
N ILE A 51 16.29 -20.75 9.70
CA ILE A 51 14.92 -21.08 10.13
C ILE A 51 14.14 -19.80 10.43
N ILE A 52 14.68 -18.91 11.27
CA ILE A 52 14.05 -17.63 11.60
C ILE A 52 13.92 -16.78 10.34
N GLY A 53 14.96 -16.68 9.52
CA GLY A 53 14.93 -15.91 8.28
C GLY A 53 13.86 -16.42 7.30
N SER A 54 13.74 -17.74 7.14
CA SER A 54 12.72 -18.36 6.29
C SER A 54 11.32 -18.12 6.82
N PHE A 55 11.12 -18.25 8.14
CA PHE A 55 9.83 -17.98 8.77
C PHE A 55 9.41 -16.51 8.61
N LEU A 56 10.35 -15.58 8.76
CA LEU A 56 10.09 -14.15 8.54
C LEU A 56 9.70 -13.84 7.10
N ILE A 57 10.36 -14.45 6.10
CA ILE A 57 10.00 -14.27 4.69
C ILE A 57 8.61 -14.86 4.40
N LEU A 58 8.33 -16.07 4.86
CA LEU A 58 7.01 -16.70 4.68
C LEU A 58 5.90 -15.89 5.36
N GLY A 59 6.11 -15.45 6.60
CA GLY A 59 5.18 -14.59 7.33
C GLY A 59 4.98 -13.24 6.65
N SER A 60 6.06 -12.64 6.13
CA SER A 60 6.00 -11.34 5.45
C SER A 60 5.05 -11.33 4.26
N ALA A 61 4.87 -12.45 3.56
CA ALA A 61 3.97 -12.52 2.40
C ALA A 61 2.51 -12.18 2.76
N PHE A 62 2.09 -12.49 3.99
CA PHE A 62 0.73 -12.24 4.50
C PHE A 62 0.61 -10.92 5.27
N LEU A 63 1.72 -10.35 5.74
CA LEU A 63 1.74 -9.10 6.48
C LEU A 63 1.56 -7.89 5.55
N LYS A 64 1.22 -6.75 6.14
CA LYS A 64 1.05 -5.45 5.46
C LYS A 64 2.43 -4.91 5.03
N TRP A 65 2.65 -4.77 3.72
CA TRP A 65 3.86 -4.20 3.13
C TRP A 65 3.76 -2.70 2.96
N VAL A 66 2.68 -2.23 2.32
CA VAL A 66 2.43 -0.80 2.06
C VAL A 66 1.14 -0.41 2.78
N GLN A 67 1.21 0.63 3.60
CA GLN A 67 0.03 1.21 4.24
C GLN A 67 -0.51 2.38 3.42
N TYR A 68 -1.77 2.25 3.01
CA TYR A 68 -2.52 3.36 2.47
C TYR A 68 -3.16 4.16 3.60
N PRO A 69 -3.21 5.50 3.52
CA PRO A 69 -3.87 6.31 4.53
C PRO A 69 -5.35 5.98 4.70
N LEU A 70 -6.05 5.56 3.65
CA LEU A 70 -7.50 5.37 3.65
C LEU A 70 -7.98 4.12 2.92
N THR A 71 -7.31 3.68 1.85
CA THR A 71 -7.66 2.41 1.21
C THR A 71 -7.10 1.21 1.97
N SER A 72 -7.60 0.02 1.61
CA SER A 72 -7.10 -1.25 2.14
C SER A 72 -5.60 -1.43 1.89
N ASN A 73 -4.89 -1.94 2.89
CA ASN A 73 -3.44 -2.06 2.84
C ASN A 73 -2.98 -3.17 1.88
N LEU A 74 -1.83 -2.99 1.25
CA LEU A 74 -1.24 -4.02 0.39
C LEU A 74 -0.42 -4.99 1.24
N SER A 75 -0.85 -6.26 1.24
CA SER A 75 -0.02 -7.37 1.74
C SER A 75 1.03 -7.79 0.70
N GLY A 76 2.05 -8.54 1.12
CA GLY A 76 3.11 -9.01 0.22
C GLY A 76 2.60 -9.79 -1.00
N LEU A 77 1.55 -10.60 -0.83
CA LEU A 77 0.89 -11.36 -1.91
C LEU A 77 0.00 -10.51 -2.84
N LYS A 78 -0.36 -9.31 -2.38
CA LYS A 78 -1.20 -8.36 -3.11
C LYS A 78 -0.40 -7.22 -3.72
N PHE A 79 0.92 -7.18 -3.52
CA PHE A 79 1.78 -6.11 -4.04
C PHE A 79 2.38 -6.53 -5.40
N PRO A 80 1.82 -6.06 -6.53
CA PRO A 80 2.22 -6.49 -7.87
C PRO A 80 3.57 -5.90 -8.32
N LEU A 81 4.31 -6.66 -9.13
CA LEU A 81 5.60 -6.25 -9.71
C LEU A 81 5.50 -5.43 -11.00
N PHE A 82 4.42 -5.58 -11.78
CA PHE A 82 4.38 -5.01 -13.15
C PHE A 82 3.10 -4.26 -13.49
N HIS A 83 2.05 -4.41 -12.70
CA HIS A 83 0.73 -3.81 -12.96
C HIS A 83 0.35 -2.90 -11.80
N ASP A 84 -0.47 -1.90 -12.07
CA ASP A 84 -1.00 -1.03 -11.02
C ASP A 84 -1.94 -1.82 -10.11
N SER A 85 -1.84 -1.59 -8.80
CA SER A 85 -2.83 -2.10 -7.86
C SER A 85 -4.11 -1.30 -8.05
N GLY A 86 -5.18 -1.97 -8.49
CA GLY A 86 -6.51 -1.37 -8.48
C GLY A 86 -6.94 -1.01 -7.05
N VAL A 87 -8.02 -0.24 -6.92
CA VAL A 87 -8.59 0.23 -5.63
C VAL A 87 -8.86 -0.94 -4.66
N ILE A 88 -9.19 -2.12 -5.20
CA ILE A 88 -9.35 -3.36 -4.43
C ILE A 88 -8.17 -4.29 -4.74
N PRO A 89 -7.32 -4.59 -3.75
CA PRO A 89 -6.12 -5.36 -3.99
C PRO A 89 -6.41 -6.87 -4.00
N HIS A 90 -6.11 -7.50 -5.13
CA HIS A 90 -6.24 -8.94 -5.35
C HIS A 90 -4.89 -9.65 -5.23
N VAL A 91 -4.94 -10.95 -4.93
CA VAL A 91 -3.74 -11.80 -4.88
C VAL A 91 -3.23 -12.00 -6.30
N THR A 92 -1.95 -11.73 -6.52
CA THR A 92 -1.31 -11.90 -7.82
C THR A 92 -0.15 -12.88 -7.72
N LEU A 93 -0.02 -13.75 -8.72
CA LEU A 93 1.08 -14.71 -8.83
C LEU A 93 2.45 -14.00 -8.95
N LEU A 94 2.47 -12.85 -9.66
CA LEU A 94 3.63 -11.97 -9.81
C LEU A 94 3.61 -10.86 -8.75
N SER A 95 3.59 -11.26 -7.48
CA SER A 95 3.71 -10.36 -6.34
C SER A 95 5.08 -10.46 -5.68
N PHE A 96 5.51 -9.39 -5.00
CA PHE A 96 6.79 -9.38 -4.27
C PHE A 96 6.87 -10.49 -3.21
N GLY A 97 5.76 -10.75 -2.51
CA GLY A 97 5.67 -11.83 -1.52
C GLY A 97 5.76 -13.22 -2.16
N ALA A 98 4.99 -13.48 -3.22
CA ALA A 98 4.99 -14.79 -3.88
C ALA A 98 6.35 -15.10 -4.53
N LEU A 99 6.95 -14.10 -5.20
CA LEU A 99 8.27 -14.24 -5.80
C LEU A 99 9.35 -14.43 -4.73
N GLY A 100 9.27 -13.72 -3.60
CA GLY A 100 10.19 -13.91 -2.47
C GLY A 100 10.14 -15.34 -1.92
N VAL A 101 8.94 -15.91 -1.76
CA VAL A 101 8.77 -17.31 -1.33
C VAL A 101 9.30 -18.28 -2.39
N ALA A 102 9.04 -18.03 -3.68
CA ALA A 102 9.55 -18.87 -4.77
C ALA A 102 11.09 -18.88 -4.84
N VAL A 103 11.73 -17.70 -4.71
CA VAL A 103 13.20 -17.55 -4.66
C VAL A 103 13.78 -18.30 -3.46
N LEU A 104 13.12 -18.21 -2.31
CA LEU A 104 13.53 -18.96 -1.11
C LEU A 104 13.51 -20.48 -1.36
N ILE A 105 12.39 -21.00 -1.89
CA ILE A 105 12.23 -22.43 -2.20
C ILE A 105 13.27 -22.88 -3.23
N ALA A 106 13.45 -22.11 -4.31
CA ALA A 106 14.46 -22.38 -5.32
C ALA A 106 15.88 -22.42 -4.73
N GLY A 107 16.21 -21.47 -3.84
CA GLY A 107 17.48 -21.45 -3.11
C GLY A 107 17.72 -22.71 -2.27
N PHE A 108 16.68 -23.22 -1.59
CA PHE A 108 16.76 -24.47 -0.84
C PHE A 108 16.96 -25.69 -1.73
N VAL A 109 16.22 -25.81 -2.83
CA VAL A 109 16.32 -26.94 -3.77
C VAL A 109 17.67 -26.95 -4.47
N LEU A 110 18.11 -25.80 -4.97
CA LEU A 110 19.36 -25.65 -5.71
C LEU A 110 20.60 -25.77 -4.83
N ARG A 111 20.49 -25.59 -3.50
CA ARG A 111 21.59 -25.84 -2.56
C ARG A 111 22.14 -27.25 -2.64
N ARG A 112 21.32 -28.24 -3.05
CA ARG A 112 21.76 -29.63 -3.24
C ARG A 112 22.76 -29.77 -4.39
N PHE A 113 22.71 -28.87 -5.38
CA PHE A 113 23.52 -28.91 -6.59
C PHE A 113 24.65 -27.88 -6.58
N PHE A 114 24.42 -26.71 -5.98
CA PHE A 114 25.39 -25.60 -5.96
C PHE A 114 25.54 -25.01 -4.56
N ALA A 115 26.75 -25.03 -4.01
CA ALA A 115 27.03 -24.51 -2.66
C ALA A 115 26.71 -23.00 -2.52
N SER A 116 26.80 -22.23 -3.61
CA SER A 116 26.53 -20.79 -3.63
C SER A 116 25.07 -20.43 -3.92
N ALA A 117 24.18 -21.40 -4.21
CA ALA A 117 22.79 -21.13 -4.57
C ALA A 117 22.02 -20.36 -3.49
N LEU A 118 22.28 -20.67 -2.21
CA LEU A 118 21.64 -19.98 -1.10
C LEU A 118 22.13 -18.52 -0.97
N GLY A 119 23.40 -18.27 -1.28
CA GLY A 119 23.96 -16.91 -1.34
C GLY A 119 23.34 -16.10 -2.48
N LEU A 120 23.14 -16.73 -3.64
CA LEU A 120 22.48 -16.09 -4.78
C LEU A 120 21.00 -15.80 -4.48
N ALA A 121 20.28 -16.75 -3.88
CA ALA A 121 18.90 -16.53 -3.45
C ALA A 121 18.80 -15.39 -2.43
N ALA A 122 19.70 -15.35 -1.43
CA ALA A 122 19.78 -14.24 -0.48
C ALA A 122 20.07 -12.89 -1.16
N ALA A 123 20.98 -12.85 -2.13
CA ALA A 123 21.29 -11.64 -2.89
C ALA A 123 20.09 -11.14 -3.70
N VAL A 124 19.34 -12.05 -4.34
CA VAL A 124 18.10 -11.72 -5.05
C VAL A 124 17.03 -11.19 -4.08
N LEU A 125 16.87 -11.81 -2.91
CA LEU A 125 15.93 -11.37 -1.88
C LEU A 125 16.27 -9.97 -1.33
N ILE A 126 17.54 -9.70 -1.05
CA ILE A 126 18.02 -8.36 -0.66
C ILE A 126 17.79 -7.38 -1.81
N THR A 127 18.07 -7.77 -3.05
CA THR A 127 17.81 -6.92 -4.23
C THR A 127 16.34 -6.54 -4.33
N MET A 128 15.43 -7.50 -4.19
CA MET A 128 13.99 -7.23 -4.14
C MET A 128 13.64 -6.26 -3.01
N CYS A 129 14.20 -6.46 -1.81
CA CYS A 129 13.94 -5.61 -0.65
C CYS A 129 14.38 -4.15 -0.84
N VAL A 130 15.57 -3.94 -1.42
CA VAL A 130 16.14 -2.62 -1.70
C VAL A 130 15.38 -1.92 -2.83
N LEU A 131 14.91 -2.70 -3.81
CA LEU A 131 14.12 -2.19 -4.92
C LEU A 131 12.69 -1.82 -4.54
N THR A 132 12.10 -2.40 -3.48
CA THR A 132 10.71 -2.10 -3.08
C THR A 132 10.41 -0.60 -2.99
N PRO A 133 11.11 0.24 -2.19
CA PRO A 133 10.84 1.68 -2.16
C PRO A 133 11.14 2.40 -3.48
N ALA A 134 12.18 1.97 -4.21
CA ALA A 134 12.53 2.56 -5.51
C ALA A 134 11.47 2.25 -6.59
N HIS A 135 10.88 1.07 -6.53
CA HIS A 135 9.80 0.62 -7.40
C HIS A 135 8.55 1.49 -7.20
N ILE A 136 8.15 1.70 -5.94
CA ILE A 136 7.05 2.60 -5.58
C ILE A 136 7.35 4.04 -6.04
N ALA A 137 8.57 4.52 -5.80
CA ALA A 137 8.93 5.91 -6.07
C ALA A 137 9.04 6.24 -7.57
N PHE A 138 9.55 5.31 -8.38
CA PHE A 138 10.01 5.62 -9.74
C PHE A 138 9.38 4.76 -10.83
N GLN A 139 8.99 3.52 -10.53
CA GLN A 139 8.39 2.62 -11.53
C GLN A 139 6.85 2.66 -11.49
N GLN A 140 6.25 2.94 -10.33
CA GLN A 140 4.80 3.08 -10.13
C GLN A 140 4.41 4.47 -9.62
N PRO A 141 4.62 5.53 -10.41
CA PRO A 141 4.30 6.91 -10.02
C PRO A 141 2.81 7.13 -9.71
N MET A 142 1.91 6.36 -10.33
CA MET A 142 0.47 6.37 -10.02
C MET A 142 0.19 5.95 -8.59
N MET A 143 0.87 4.88 -8.14
CA MET A 143 0.70 4.35 -6.80
C MET A 143 1.20 5.35 -5.76
N LEU A 144 2.38 5.94 -5.99
CA LEU A 144 2.90 6.99 -5.11
C LEU A 144 1.95 8.19 -5.07
N ARG A 145 1.40 8.60 -6.22
CA ARG A 145 0.45 9.71 -6.28
C ARG A 145 -0.83 9.41 -5.51
N HIS A 146 -1.38 8.19 -5.65
CA HIS A 146 -2.57 7.81 -4.91
C HIS A 146 -2.32 7.84 -3.39
N LEU A 147 -1.18 7.30 -2.94
CA LEU A 147 -0.76 7.37 -1.53
C LEU A 147 -0.67 8.82 -1.02
N THR A 148 -0.12 9.73 -1.83
CA THR A 148 0.00 11.13 -1.46
C THR A 148 -1.32 11.89 -1.51
N ASP A 149 -2.16 11.60 -2.51
CA ASP A 149 -3.47 12.22 -2.67
C ASP A 149 -4.41 11.80 -1.53
N GLU A 150 -4.37 10.52 -1.11
CA GLU A 150 -5.09 10.07 0.10
C GLU A 150 -4.65 10.84 1.34
N LEU A 151 -3.33 10.99 1.55
CA LEU A 151 -2.78 11.75 2.66
C LEU A 151 -3.25 13.22 2.64
N GLN A 152 -3.27 13.85 1.46
CA GLN A 152 -3.67 15.25 1.28
C GLN A 152 -5.18 15.50 1.35
N ALA A 153 -6.01 14.54 0.95
CA ALA A 153 -7.48 14.68 0.98
C ALA A 153 -8.07 14.45 2.39
N THR A 154 -7.25 14.04 3.35
CA THR A 154 -7.69 13.69 4.70
C THR A 154 -8.15 14.91 5.54
N PRO A 155 -7.46 16.07 5.53
CA PRO A 155 -7.91 17.26 6.24
C PRO A 155 -9.28 17.78 5.77
N TRP A 156 -9.50 17.86 4.46
CA TRP A 156 -10.77 18.32 3.89
C TRP A 156 -11.94 17.40 4.27
N ARG A 157 -11.72 16.08 4.25
CA ARG A 157 -12.70 15.13 4.77
C ARG A 157 -12.99 15.33 6.24
N LYS A 158 -11.98 15.54 7.08
CA LYS A 158 -12.20 15.83 8.51
C LYS A 158 -13.04 17.09 8.73
N VAL A 159 -12.88 18.12 7.89
CA VAL A 159 -13.72 19.32 7.94
C VAL A 159 -15.14 18.98 7.52
N PHE A 160 -15.32 18.33 6.36
CA PHE A 160 -16.65 17.94 5.89
C PHE A 160 -17.38 17.01 6.87
N THR A 161 -16.68 16.01 7.43
CA THR A 161 -17.27 15.12 8.43
C THR A 161 -17.64 15.88 9.69
N ARG A 162 -16.79 16.80 10.16
CA ARG A 162 -17.12 17.62 11.33
C ARG A 162 -18.33 18.54 11.13
N GLU A 163 -18.52 19.07 9.92
CA GLU A 163 -19.59 20.03 9.62
C GLU A 163 -20.92 19.37 9.23
N TYR A 164 -20.86 18.22 8.55
CA TYR A 164 -22.04 17.60 7.93
C TYR A 164 -22.40 16.22 8.46
N PHE A 165 -21.61 15.68 9.39
CA PHE A 165 -21.93 14.45 10.10
C PHE A 165 -22.06 14.69 11.60
N PRO A 166 -22.87 13.87 12.31
CA PRO A 166 -22.87 13.88 13.76
C PRO A 166 -21.49 13.57 14.31
N ALA A 167 -21.14 14.20 15.44
CA ALA A 167 -19.79 14.11 15.98
C ALA A 167 -19.45 12.68 16.43
N ASN A 168 -18.35 12.15 15.89
CA ASN A 168 -17.61 11.04 16.47
C ASN A 168 -16.32 11.61 17.10
N TYR A 169 -16.19 11.50 18.42
CA TYR A 169 -15.01 12.00 19.17
C TYR A 169 -13.96 10.92 19.38
N GLY A 170 -14.03 9.83 18.60
CA GLY A 170 -13.09 8.73 18.66
C GLY A 170 -11.67 9.10 18.26
N SER A 171 -10.80 8.10 18.31
CA SER A 171 -9.35 8.34 18.22
C SER A 171 -9.00 9.02 16.89
N PRO A 172 -8.40 10.22 16.90
CA PRO A 172 -8.00 10.87 15.67
C PRO A 172 -6.92 10.02 15.00
N GLU A 173 -7.16 9.61 13.77
CA GLU A 173 -6.10 8.99 12.98
C GLU A 173 -4.95 10.00 12.82
N VAL A 174 -3.78 9.62 13.34
CA VAL A 174 -2.55 10.42 13.34
C VAL A 174 -1.84 10.17 12.02
N PHE A 175 -1.77 11.21 11.19
CA PHE A 175 -1.13 11.13 9.87
C PHE A 175 0.21 11.86 9.86
N PRO A 176 1.21 11.34 9.11
CA PRO A 176 2.51 11.97 8.99
C PRO A 176 2.45 13.31 8.22
N ASN A 177 3.38 14.20 8.56
CA ASN A 177 3.51 15.55 8.01
C ASN A 177 3.90 15.59 6.52
N ARG A 178 3.68 16.77 5.91
CA ARG A 178 3.92 17.12 4.48
C ARG A 178 5.14 16.42 3.88
N LEU A 179 4.89 15.65 2.81
CA LEU A 179 5.92 14.98 2.03
C LEU A 179 6.45 15.91 0.93
N VAL A 180 7.77 15.92 0.74
CA VAL A 180 8.44 16.63 -0.36
C VAL A 180 8.47 15.74 -1.59
N LEU A 181 7.74 16.08 -2.65
CA LEU A 181 7.58 15.20 -3.83
C LEU A 181 8.26 15.73 -5.10
N TYR A 182 8.73 16.97 -5.10
CA TYR A 182 9.36 17.59 -6.27
C TYR A 182 10.83 17.20 -6.46
N THR A 183 11.41 16.40 -5.55
CA THR A 183 12.76 15.86 -5.66
C THR A 183 12.72 14.33 -5.73
N ALA A 184 13.68 13.72 -6.43
CA ALA A 184 13.83 12.27 -6.47
C ALA A 184 14.08 11.67 -5.07
N SER A 185 14.90 12.32 -4.24
CA SER A 185 15.14 11.91 -2.85
C SER A 185 13.88 12.02 -1.99
N GLY A 186 13.10 13.08 -2.19
CA GLY A 186 11.83 13.27 -1.49
C GLY A 186 10.81 12.20 -1.84
N ARG A 187 10.68 11.83 -3.12
CA ARG A 187 9.82 10.71 -3.58
C ARG A 187 10.25 9.37 -2.99
N PHE A 188 11.56 9.11 -2.92
CA PHE A 188 12.08 7.90 -2.30
C PHE A 188 11.76 7.84 -0.79
N LEU A 189 11.95 8.96 -0.08
CA LEU A 189 11.62 9.07 1.34
C LEU A 189 10.10 8.92 1.58
N ALA A 190 9.28 9.50 0.72
CA ALA A 190 7.83 9.35 0.74
C ALA A 190 7.43 7.89 0.58
N ALA A 191 7.93 7.20 -0.45
CA ALA A 191 7.69 5.77 -0.66
C ALA A 191 8.10 4.93 0.57
N PHE A 192 9.27 5.23 1.16
CA PHE A 192 9.74 4.55 2.35
C PHE A 192 8.82 4.75 3.56
N SER A 193 8.25 5.95 3.72
CA SER A 193 7.37 6.28 4.85
C SER A 193 6.06 5.46 4.89
N PHE A 194 5.63 4.90 3.75
CA PHE A 194 4.45 4.05 3.65
C PHE A 194 4.73 2.57 3.92
N LEU A 195 5.99 2.15 4.05
CA LEU A 195 6.35 0.76 4.32
C LEU A 195 6.06 0.37 5.77
N ARG A 196 5.69 -0.90 5.99
CA ARG A 196 5.27 -1.44 7.29
C ARG A 196 5.93 -2.78 7.63
N LEU A 197 5.44 -3.43 8.68
CA LEU A 197 5.98 -4.64 9.29
C LEU A 197 6.24 -5.77 8.29
N GLY A 198 5.43 -5.91 7.24
CA GLY A 198 5.68 -6.92 6.20
C GLY A 198 7.02 -6.70 5.49
N TRP A 199 7.31 -5.46 5.08
CA TRP A 199 8.58 -5.14 4.44
C TRP A 199 9.77 -5.28 5.41
N THR A 200 9.62 -4.87 6.68
CA THR A 200 10.72 -4.99 7.66
C THR A 200 11.01 -6.46 8.00
N CYS A 201 9.98 -7.30 8.13
CA CYS A 201 10.15 -8.75 8.30
C CYS A 201 10.83 -9.38 7.09
N PHE A 202 10.47 -8.98 5.87
CA PHE A 202 11.12 -9.45 4.64
C PHE A 202 12.59 -9.03 4.57
N ALA A 203 12.89 -7.77 4.91
CA ALA A 203 14.25 -7.23 4.96
C ALA A 203 15.13 -7.98 5.97
N LEU A 204 14.63 -8.13 7.20
CA LEU A 204 15.33 -8.83 8.27
C LEU A 204 15.53 -10.31 7.91
N GLY A 205 14.50 -10.97 7.38
CA GLY A 205 14.58 -12.36 6.96
C GLY A 205 15.63 -12.57 5.87
N SER A 206 15.66 -11.70 4.86
CA SER A 206 16.65 -11.72 3.78
C SER A 206 18.08 -11.53 4.31
N LEU A 207 18.26 -10.60 5.25
CA LEU A 207 19.56 -10.35 5.89
C LEU A 207 20.05 -11.55 6.70
N LEU A 208 19.17 -12.20 7.49
CA LEU A 208 19.55 -13.38 8.29
C LEU A 208 20.00 -14.55 7.41
N ILE A 209 19.30 -14.77 6.28
CA ILE A 209 19.68 -15.81 5.31
C ILE A 209 21.00 -15.45 4.62
N ALA A 210 21.23 -14.18 4.28
CA ALA A 210 22.49 -13.73 3.72
C ALA A 210 23.67 -13.95 4.67
N VAL A 211 23.52 -13.57 5.95
CA VAL A 211 24.53 -13.80 6.99
C VAL A 211 24.82 -15.29 7.16
N TYR A 212 23.77 -16.13 7.17
CA TYR A 212 23.93 -17.58 7.22
C TYR A 212 24.68 -18.13 6.00
N ALA A 213 24.34 -17.67 4.79
CA ALA A 213 24.98 -18.11 3.55
C ALA A 213 26.46 -17.71 3.51
N MET A 214 26.79 -16.48 3.93
CA MET A 214 28.16 -15.97 3.98
C MET A 214 29.05 -16.77 4.94
N ARG A 215 28.52 -17.16 6.11
CA ARG A 215 29.26 -17.99 7.09
C ARG A 215 29.57 -19.41 6.60
N ARG A 216 28.91 -19.87 5.54
CA ARG A 216 29.02 -21.25 5.00
C ARG A 216 29.77 -21.30 3.67
N LEU A 217 30.25 -20.16 3.16
CA LEU A 217 31.07 -20.13 1.96
C LEU A 217 32.47 -20.72 2.27
N PRO A 218 33.00 -21.61 1.41
CA PRO A 218 34.36 -22.13 1.58
C PRO A 218 35.41 -21.03 1.41
N ASP A 219 36.52 -21.16 2.14
CA ASP A 219 37.65 -20.23 2.10
C ASP A 219 38.12 -20.01 0.66
N GLY A 220 38.26 -18.74 0.25
CA GLY A 220 38.58 -18.34 -1.13
C GLY A 220 37.39 -17.88 -1.98
N LYS A 221 36.14 -18.06 -1.54
CA LYS A 221 34.93 -17.56 -2.27
C LYS A 221 34.36 -16.24 -1.74
N ILE A 222 35.14 -15.50 -0.95
CA ILE A 222 34.75 -14.16 -0.44
C ILE A 222 34.47 -13.17 -1.58
N ALA A 223 35.21 -13.29 -2.69
CA ALA A 223 34.99 -12.51 -3.91
C ALA A 223 33.57 -12.72 -4.51
N ILE A 224 33.00 -13.93 -4.38
CA ILE A 224 31.62 -14.22 -4.81
C ILE A 224 30.63 -13.50 -3.90
N GLY A 225 30.88 -13.47 -2.59
CA GLY A 225 30.06 -12.71 -1.64
C GLY A 225 30.06 -11.20 -1.94
N LEU A 226 31.22 -10.63 -2.27
CA LEU A 226 31.34 -9.24 -2.70
C LEU A 226 30.64 -8.97 -4.04
N ALA A 227 30.75 -9.89 -5.01
CA ALA A 227 30.03 -9.77 -6.28
C ALA A 227 28.51 -9.81 -6.11
N LEU A 228 28.01 -10.62 -5.17
CA LEU A 228 26.58 -10.69 -4.84
C LEU A 228 26.05 -9.39 -4.20
N LEU A 229 26.89 -8.65 -3.47
CA LEU A 229 26.55 -7.32 -2.94
C LEU A 229 26.44 -6.25 -4.04
N CYS A 230 27.09 -6.44 -5.19
CA CYS A 230 26.97 -5.53 -6.33
C CYS A 230 25.60 -5.63 -7.04
N LEU A 231 24.90 -6.76 -6.93
CA LEU A 231 23.57 -6.95 -7.54
C LEU A 231 22.52 -5.93 -7.06
N PRO A 232 22.26 -5.78 -5.74
CA PRO A 232 21.28 -4.80 -5.26
C PRO A 232 21.69 -3.36 -5.61
N LEU A 233 22.98 -3.04 -5.52
CA LEU A 233 23.50 -1.71 -5.85
C LEU A 233 23.33 -1.38 -7.34
N GLY A 234 23.70 -2.31 -8.23
CA GLY A 234 23.55 -2.14 -9.67
C GLY A 234 22.09 -2.00 -10.08
N ALA A 235 21.20 -2.83 -9.53
CA ALA A 235 19.77 -2.73 -9.79
C ALA A 235 19.18 -1.39 -9.31
N LEU A 236 19.59 -0.91 -8.13
CA LEU A 236 19.16 0.38 -7.60
C LEU A 236 19.63 1.55 -8.49
N VAL A 237 20.88 1.52 -8.96
CA VAL A 237 21.40 2.53 -9.89
C VAL A 237 20.59 2.56 -11.19
N ILE A 238 20.24 1.39 -11.74
CA ILE A 238 19.41 1.31 -12.97
C ILE A 238 18.05 1.98 -12.77
N VAL A 239 17.40 1.75 -11.62
CA VAL A 239 16.05 2.31 -11.34
C VAL A 239 16.09 3.81 -11.05
N ILE A 240 17.12 4.30 -10.37
CA ILE A 240 17.22 5.72 -9.97
C ILE A 240 17.77 6.62 -11.10
N THR A 241 18.52 6.07 -12.05
CA THR A 241 19.16 6.88 -13.11
C THR A 241 18.16 7.69 -13.96
N PRO A 242 17.09 7.09 -14.54
CA PRO A 242 16.11 7.85 -15.33
C PRO A 242 15.45 9.04 -14.59
N PRO A 243 14.93 8.91 -13.35
CA PRO A 243 14.34 10.03 -12.63
C PRO A 243 15.38 11.10 -12.23
N ILE A 244 16.65 10.75 -12.00
CA ILE A 244 17.71 11.76 -11.81
C ILE A 244 17.91 12.59 -13.09
N ILE A 245 17.97 11.93 -14.26
CA ILE A 245 18.10 12.62 -15.55
C ILE A 245 16.87 13.51 -15.78
N GLY A 246 15.67 13.00 -15.51
CA GLY A 246 14.43 13.77 -15.59
C GLY A 246 14.42 15.01 -14.68
N GLN A 247 14.86 14.87 -13.43
CA GLN A 247 15.00 15.99 -12.50
C GLN A 247 15.98 17.06 -13.01
N ARG A 248 17.10 16.64 -13.61
CA ARG A 248 18.09 17.58 -14.17
C ARG A 248 17.46 18.42 -15.30
N TYR A 249 16.72 17.79 -16.21
CA TYR A 249 16.01 18.50 -17.26
C TYR A 249 14.90 19.41 -16.71
N PHE A 250 14.18 18.98 -15.68
CA PHE A 250 13.18 19.82 -15.01
C PHE A 250 13.81 21.09 -14.40
N ASN A 251 14.95 20.95 -13.72
CA ASN A 251 15.69 22.08 -13.16
C ASN A 251 16.22 23.00 -14.28
N SER A 252 16.72 22.43 -15.38
CA SER A 252 17.16 23.19 -16.56
C SER A 252 16.02 24.02 -17.16
N GLY A 253 14.84 23.40 -17.36
CA GLY A 253 13.64 24.08 -17.85
C GLY A 253 13.16 25.19 -16.91
N SER A 254 13.29 24.99 -15.60
CA SER A 254 12.99 26.02 -14.59
C SER A 254 13.94 27.22 -14.67
N ILE A 255 15.24 26.97 -14.88
CA ILE A 255 16.25 28.02 -15.08
C ILE A 255 15.99 28.78 -16.38
N ALA A 256 15.71 28.07 -17.48
CA ALA A 256 15.39 28.67 -18.78
C ALA A 256 14.11 29.53 -18.69
N LYS A 257 13.07 29.04 -17.99
CA LYS A 257 11.83 29.80 -17.70
C LYS A 257 12.14 31.10 -16.94
N ALA A 258 13.00 31.03 -15.91
CA ALA A 258 13.39 32.21 -15.13
C ALA A 258 14.18 33.24 -15.95
N ARG A 259 14.92 32.79 -16.97
CA ARG A 259 15.66 33.64 -17.92
C ARG A 259 14.80 34.18 -19.08
N GLY A 260 13.52 33.78 -19.16
CA GLY A 260 12.61 34.17 -20.26
C GLY A 260 12.83 33.37 -21.56
N HIS A 261 13.67 32.34 -21.55
CA HIS A 261 13.90 31.46 -22.70
C HIS A 261 12.77 30.42 -22.82
N ASN A 262 11.58 30.87 -23.21
CA ASN A 262 10.36 30.07 -23.14
C ASN A 262 10.41 28.79 -23.99
N GLN A 263 10.96 28.83 -25.22
CA GLN A 263 11.06 27.65 -26.08
C GLN A 263 12.03 26.59 -25.53
N GLU A 264 13.16 27.03 -25.01
CA GLU A 264 14.16 26.16 -24.36
C GLU A 264 13.55 25.49 -23.12
N ALA A 265 12.82 26.27 -22.30
CA ALA A 265 12.12 25.74 -21.13
C ALA A 265 11.10 24.66 -21.49
N ILE A 266 10.27 24.88 -22.52
CA ILE A 266 9.29 23.88 -23.00
C ILE A 266 10.01 22.59 -23.46
N ALA A 267 11.10 22.72 -24.22
CA ALA A 267 11.86 21.57 -24.70
C ALA A 267 12.45 20.75 -23.55
N ASP A 268 12.98 21.41 -22.52
CA ASP A 268 13.55 20.75 -21.35
C ASP A 268 12.49 20.11 -20.46
N TYR A 269 11.33 20.74 -20.26
CA TYR A 269 10.22 20.09 -19.56
C TYR A 269 9.71 18.84 -20.29
N ARG A 270 9.60 18.87 -21.61
CA ARG A 270 9.23 17.68 -22.40
C ARG A 270 10.26 16.56 -22.28
N LYS A 271 11.56 16.89 -22.23
CA LYS A 271 12.62 15.90 -21.94
C LYS A 271 12.48 15.33 -20.52
N ALA A 272 12.17 16.17 -19.53
CA ALA A 272 11.95 15.74 -18.15
C ALA A 272 10.82 14.70 -18.06
N MET A 273 9.71 14.94 -18.75
CA MET A 273 8.57 14.01 -18.83
C MET A 273 8.88 12.71 -19.57
N LYS A 274 9.83 12.74 -20.52
CA LYS A 274 10.27 11.55 -21.24
C LYS A 274 11.11 10.63 -20.34
N TRP A 275 11.98 11.21 -19.52
CA TRP A 275 12.88 10.47 -18.63
C TRP A 275 12.23 10.06 -17.30
N ASP A 276 11.25 10.84 -16.83
CA ASP A 276 10.58 10.62 -15.56
C ASP A 276 9.05 10.60 -15.73
N PRO A 277 8.42 9.42 -15.65
CA PRO A 277 6.98 9.27 -15.72
C PRO A 277 6.19 10.08 -14.68
N TRP A 278 6.80 10.43 -13.54
CA TRP A 278 6.16 11.28 -12.53
C TRP A 278 5.83 12.67 -13.08
N HIS A 279 6.77 13.31 -13.77
CA HIS A 279 6.57 14.61 -14.40
C HIS A 279 5.54 14.53 -15.53
N ALA A 280 5.46 13.39 -16.24
CA ALA A 280 4.48 13.20 -17.31
C ALA A 280 3.02 13.13 -16.81
N GLN A 281 2.82 13.01 -15.51
CA GLN A 281 1.51 12.94 -14.88
C GLN A 281 1.14 14.25 -14.18
N ASP A 282 2.11 15.10 -13.89
CA ASP A 282 1.93 16.36 -13.18
C ASP A 282 1.16 17.38 -14.04
N ILE A 283 -0.08 17.68 -13.62
CA ILE A 283 -0.94 18.64 -14.30
C ILE A 283 -0.37 20.06 -14.26
N GLY A 284 0.35 20.42 -13.17
CA GLY A 284 0.96 21.73 -13.01
C GLY A 284 2.12 21.97 -13.99
N LEU A 285 2.80 20.89 -14.41
CA LEU A 285 3.82 20.98 -15.44
C LEU A 285 3.20 21.24 -16.82
N TYR A 286 2.08 20.58 -17.15
CA TYR A 286 1.33 20.88 -18.37
C TYR A 286 0.81 22.33 -18.39
N ALA A 287 0.23 22.80 -17.27
CA ALA A 287 -0.19 24.21 -17.14
C ALA A 287 0.99 25.17 -17.37
N THR A 288 2.15 24.90 -16.76
CA THR A 288 3.37 25.69 -16.97
C THR A 288 3.80 25.72 -18.44
N ILE A 289 3.70 24.59 -19.15
CA ILE A 289 3.99 24.55 -20.59
C ILE A 289 2.98 25.40 -21.37
N GLY A 290 1.69 25.33 -21.04
CA GLY A 290 0.64 26.15 -21.64
C GLY A 290 0.88 27.66 -21.47
N ASP A 291 1.28 28.08 -20.26
CA ASP A 291 1.65 29.48 -19.99
C ASP A 291 2.85 29.95 -20.81
N LEU A 292 3.86 29.09 -20.96
CA LEU A 292 5.03 29.40 -21.78
C LEU A 292 4.67 29.48 -23.26
N GLN A 293 3.79 28.61 -23.75
CA GLN A 293 3.26 28.65 -25.12
C GLN A 293 2.50 29.97 -25.38
N LYS A 294 1.66 30.39 -24.44
CA LYS A 294 0.95 31.69 -24.48
C LYS A 294 1.92 32.85 -24.61
N LYS A 295 3.00 32.87 -23.80
CA LYS A 295 4.05 33.91 -23.86
C LYS A 295 4.86 33.88 -25.15
N SER A 296 5.04 32.71 -25.76
CA SER A 296 5.77 32.54 -27.01
C SER A 296 4.93 32.77 -28.27
N GLY A 297 3.64 33.09 -28.17
CA GLY A 297 2.75 33.25 -29.32
C GLY A 297 2.48 31.96 -30.09
N ILE A 298 2.78 30.80 -29.49
CA ILE A 298 2.51 29.48 -30.08
C ILE A 298 1.01 29.19 -29.92
N GLU A 299 0.41 28.64 -30.99
CA GLU A 299 -1.00 28.23 -31.20
C GLU A 299 -1.92 28.25 -29.97
N ASN A 300 -3.11 28.85 -30.13
CA ASN A 300 -4.05 29.08 -29.02
C ASN A 300 -4.79 27.82 -28.51
N ASN A 301 -4.77 26.69 -29.25
CA ASN A 301 -5.65 25.54 -29.02
C ASN A 301 -4.92 24.25 -28.59
N SER A 302 -3.78 24.36 -27.90
CA SER A 302 -3.08 23.19 -27.36
C SER A 302 -3.79 22.64 -26.10
N PRO A 303 -3.72 21.33 -25.81
CA PRO A 303 -4.28 20.79 -24.57
C PRO A 303 -3.61 21.40 -23.33
N GLU A 304 -2.32 21.73 -23.38
CA GLU A 304 -1.61 22.40 -22.29
C GLU A 304 -2.13 23.83 -22.02
N ARG A 305 -2.58 24.55 -23.06
CA ARG A 305 -3.23 25.87 -22.91
C ARG A 305 -4.57 25.75 -22.21
N HIS A 306 -5.40 24.78 -22.61
CA HIS A 306 -6.67 24.49 -21.97
C HIS A 306 -6.47 24.13 -20.49
N ILE A 307 -5.48 23.29 -20.17
CA ILE A 307 -5.11 22.99 -18.79
C ILE A 307 -4.68 24.25 -18.04
N SER A 308 -3.83 25.09 -18.63
CA SER A 308 -3.40 26.32 -17.95
C SER A 308 -4.58 27.24 -17.63
N ARG A 309 -5.49 27.41 -18.59
CA ARG A 309 -6.72 28.19 -18.41
C ARG A 309 -7.61 27.60 -17.33
N ALA A 310 -7.75 26.28 -17.28
CA ALA A 310 -8.51 25.61 -16.23
C ALA A 310 -7.93 25.87 -14.84
N MET A 311 -6.60 25.82 -14.69
CA MET A 311 -5.95 26.11 -13.40
C MET A 311 -6.17 27.56 -12.96
N GLU A 312 -6.14 28.53 -13.89
CA GLU A 312 -6.50 29.93 -13.60
C GLU A 312 -7.95 30.02 -13.09
N LEU A 313 -8.89 29.33 -13.74
CA LEU A 313 -10.31 29.31 -13.38
C LEU A 313 -10.56 28.62 -12.03
N GLN A 314 -9.86 27.52 -11.73
CA GLN A 314 -9.92 26.88 -10.41
C GLN A 314 -9.48 27.83 -9.29
N GLN A 315 -8.42 28.62 -9.52
CA GLN A 315 -7.97 29.62 -8.54
C GLN A 315 -9.00 30.74 -8.33
N ALA A 316 -9.80 31.04 -9.36
CA ALA A 316 -10.92 31.97 -9.27
C ALA A 316 -12.21 31.34 -8.68
N ASN A 317 -12.19 30.05 -8.31
CA ASN A 317 -13.35 29.25 -7.92
C ASN A 317 -14.43 29.14 -9.01
N GLU A 318 -14.04 29.32 -10.27
CA GLU A 318 -14.91 29.14 -11.44
C GLU A 318 -14.84 27.68 -11.93
N TYR A 319 -15.39 26.77 -11.13
CA TYR A 319 -15.22 25.33 -11.35
C TYR A 319 -15.87 24.82 -12.65
N GLU A 320 -17.06 25.29 -13.01
CA GLU A 320 -17.78 24.84 -14.22
C GLU A 320 -16.99 25.17 -15.51
N PRO A 321 -16.55 26.44 -15.74
CA PRO A 321 -15.62 26.75 -16.83
C PRO A 321 -14.31 25.95 -16.76
N ALA A 322 -13.76 25.72 -15.57
CA ALA A 322 -12.54 24.94 -15.43
C ALA A 322 -12.71 23.47 -15.89
N VAL A 323 -13.81 22.83 -15.50
CA VAL A 323 -14.16 21.46 -15.93
C VAL A 323 -14.32 21.40 -17.45
N PHE A 324 -14.94 22.42 -18.05
CA PHE A 324 -15.08 22.50 -19.51
C PHE A 324 -13.72 22.56 -20.22
N GLU A 325 -12.80 23.41 -19.77
CA GLU A 325 -11.45 23.52 -20.32
C GLU A 325 -10.65 22.21 -20.13
N LEU A 326 -10.76 21.56 -18.97
CA LEU A 326 -10.13 20.26 -18.73
C LEU A 326 -10.70 19.15 -19.61
N SER A 327 -12.00 19.20 -19.90
CA SER A 327 -12.66 18.25 -20.80
C SER A 327 -12.12 18.39 -22.23
N ARG A 328 -11.89 19.62 -22.70
CA ARG A 328 -11.23 19.88 -24.00
C ARG A 328 -9.80 19.36 -24.02
N ALA A 329 -9.03 19.58 -22.95
CA ALA A 329 -7.69 19.02 -22.86
C ALA A 329 -7.68 17.48 -22.82
N ALA A 330 -8.72 16.86 -22.26
CA ALA A 330 -8.87 15.41 -22.19
C ALA A 330 -9.05 14.75 -23.57
N GLU A 331 -9.66 15.45 -24.54
CA GLU A 331 -9.89 14.98 -25.92
C GLU A 331 -8.58 14.70 -26.66
N ALA A 332 -7.49 15.41 -26.33
CA ALA A 332 -6.18 15.18 -26.94
C ALA A 332 -5.61 13.77 -26.66
N GLY A 333 -6.18 13.04 -25.69
CA GLY A 333 -5.77 11.68 -25.37
C GLY A 333 -4.33 11.59 -24.85
N GLY A 334 -3.76 10.39 -24.90
CA GLY A 334 -2.41 10.13 -24.40
C GLY A 334 -2.22 10.49 -22.92
N ARG A 335 -0.99 10.88 -22.56
CA ARG A 335 -0.63 11.20 -21.16
C ARG A 335 -1.24 12.53 -20.69
N VAL A 336 -1.29 13.54 -21.56
CA VAL A 336 -1.89 14.84 -21.25
C VAL A 336 -3.39 14.71 -21.01
N GLY A 337 -4.10 13.99 -21.89
CA GLY A 337 -5.54 13.79 -21.73
C GLY A 337 -5.90 12.93 -20.51
N ALA A 338 -5.07 11.95 -20.17
CA ALA A 338 -5.24 11.18 -18.93
C ALA A 338 -5.02 12.04 -17.66
N ALA A 339 -4.02 12.93 -17.67
CA ALA A 339 -3.81 13.88 -16.58
C ALA A 339 -4.98 14.87 -16.47
N ALA A 340 -5.47 15.38 -17.61
CA ALA A 340 -6.61 16.29 -17.66
C ALA A 340 -7.92 15.66 -17.17
N ARG A 341 -8.21 14.40 -17.52
CA ARG A 341 -9.40 13.67 -17.00
C ARG A 341 -9.36 13.53 -15.48
N ARG A 342 -8.21 13.15 -14.93
CA ARG A 342 -8.06 13.07 -13.47
C ARG A 342 -8.27 14.42 -12.81
N GLU A 343 -7.67 15.46 -13.34
CA GLU A 343 -7.84 16.80 -12.79
C GLU A 343 -9.30 17.24 -12.90
N SER A 344 -9.96 16.99 -14.03
CA SER A 344 -11.39 17.26 -14.23
C SER A 344 -12.26 16.57 -13.18
N ALA A 345 -11.97 15.30 -12.87
CA ALA A 345 -12.66 14.58 -11.81
C ALA A 345 -12.44 15.25 -10.43
N LYS A 346 -11.21 15.66 -10.10
CA LYS A 346 -10.91 16.40 -8.86
C LYS A 346 -11.65 17.74 -8.79
N THR A 347 -11.64 18.52 -9.87
CA THR A 347 -12.37 19.79 -9.96
C THR A 347 -13.88 19.59 -9.77
N ARG A 348 -14.45 18.50 -10.31
CA ARG A 348 -15.87 18.18 -10.10
C ARG A 348 -16.19 17.81 -8.65
N ILE A 349 -15.24 17.22 -7.91
CA ILE A 349 -15.39 16.97 -6.47
C ILE A 349 -15.50 18.28 -5.71
N GLU A 350 -14.60 19.23 -6.01
CA GLU A 350 -14.60 20.57 -5.42
C GLU A 350 -15.87 21.36 -5.77
N LEU A 351 -16.30 21.31 -7.03
CA LEU A 351 -17.58 21.85 -7.47
C LEU A 351 -18.74 21.25 -6.67
N GLY A 352 -18.79 19.92 -6.55
CA GLY A 352 -19.87 19.25 -5.81
C GLY A 352 -19.87 19.65 -4.34
N LEU A 353 -18.70 19.82 -3.72
CA LEU A 353 -18.57 20.32 -2.35
C LEU A 353 -19.09 21.76 -2.22
N ALA A 354 -18.73 22.66 -3.14
CA ALA A 354 -19.21 24.04 -3.16
C ALA A 354 -20.74 24.11 -3.36
N LEU A 355 -21.29 23.31 -4.27
CA LEU A 355 -22.73 23.19 -4.48
C LEU A 355 -23.45 22.68 -3.23
N TYR A 356 -22.87 21.68 -2.57
CA TYR A 356 -23.42 21.11 -1.34
C TYR A 356 -23.45 22.15 -0.22
N GLN A 357 -22.36 22.89 -0.03
CA GLN A 357 -22.26 24.01 0.92
C GLN A 357 -23.30 25.11 0.64
N ALA A 358 -23.60 25.36 -0.64
CA ALA A 358 -24.63 26.28 -1.07
C ALA A 358 -26.07 25.72 -0.94
N GLY A 359 -26.26 24.49 -0.47
CA GLY A 359 -27.56 23.82 -0.35
C GLY A 359 -28.07 23.16 -1.63
N GLY A 360 -27.30 23.21 -2.72
CA GLY A 360 -27.59 22.58 -4.01
C GLY A 360 -27.28 21.08 -4.03
N ILE A 361 -27.86 20.31 -3.09
CA ILE A 361 -27.51 18.89 -2.84
C ILE A 361 -27.68 18.01 -4.09
N GLY A 362 -28.73 18.24 -4.88
CA GLY A 362 -28.96 17.50 -6.12
C GLY A 362 -27.86 17.74 -7.17
N GLY A 363 -27.42 19.00 -7.31
CA GLY A 363 -26.30 19.36 -8.18
C GLY A 363 -25.00 18.74 -7.68
N ALA A 364 -24.75 18.80 -6.37
CA ALA A 364 -23.56 18.20 -5.76
C ALA A 364 -23.44 16.69 -6.05
N VAL A 365 -24.51 15.93 -5.83
CA VAL A 365 -24.56 14.49 -6.10
C VAL A 365 -24.29 14.21 -7.58
N ASN A 366 -24.87 14.99 -8.49
CA ASN A 366 -24.63 14.83 -9.92
C ASN A 366 -23.15 15.10 -10.28
N SER A 367 -22.56 16.18 -9.76
CA SER A 367 -21.14 16.50 -9.99
C SER A 367 -20.22 15.39 -9.48
N TRP A 368 -20.52 14.81 -8.32
CA TRP A 368 -19.79 13.68 -7.76
C TRP A 368 -19.94 12.40 -8.57
N GLN A 369 -21.15 12.09 -9.07
CA GLN A 369 -21.36 10.96 -9.97
C GLN A 369 -20.56 11.12 -11.27
N LEU A 370 -20.54 12.33 -11.84
CA LEU A 370 -19.74 12.65 -13.03
C LEU A 370 -18.22 12.57 -12.76
N ALA A 371 -17.77 12.93 -11.56
CA ALA A 371 -16.37 12.75 -11.19
C ALA A 371 -15.96 11.27 -11.24
N LEU A 372 -16.83 10.36 -10.80
CA LEU A 372 -16.58 8.92 -10.85
C LEU A 372 -16.65 8.34 -12.26
N SER A 373 -17.51 8.87 -13.14
CA SER A 373 -17.55 8.43 -14.53
C SER A 373 -16.27 8.82 -15.28
N ASP A 374 -15.69 9.97 -14.95
CA ASP A 374 -14.49 10.48 -15.62
C ASP A 374 -13.20 9.82 -15.12
N ASP A 375 -13.11 9.58 -13.81
CA ASP A 375 -11.99 8.85 -13.20
C ASP A 375 -12.48 7.94 -12.06
N PRO A 376 -12.70 6.64 -12.36
CA PRO A 376 -13.08 5.66 -11.35
C PRO A 376 -12.06 5.50 -10.22
N THR A 377 -10.81 5.94 -10.40
CA THR A 377 -9.80 5.88 -9.32
C THR A 377 -10.11 6.84 -8.18
N GLN A 378 -11.01 7.82 -8.39
CA GLN A 378 -11.45 8.76 -7.36
C GLN A 378 -12.51 8.18 -6.40
N GLU A 379 -12.91 6.90 -6.57
CA GLU A 379 -13.94 6.22 -5.78
C GLU A 379 -13.83 6.48 -4.27
N VAL A 380 -12.64 6.31 -3.70
CA VAL A 380 -12.36 6.49 -2.27
C VAL A 380 -12.71 7.89 -1.76
N TYR A 381 -12.54 8.91 -2.59
CA TYR A 381 -12.75 10.31 -2.21
C TYR A 381 -14.20 10.72 -2.35
N VAL A 382 -14.90 10.17 -3.35
CA VAL A 382 -16.24 10.59 -3.73
C VAL A 382 -17.33 9.85 -2.96
N LEU A 383 -17.14 8.56 -2.67
CA LEU A 383 -18.17 7.75 -2.01
C LEU A 383 -18.67 8.31 -0.67
N PRO A 384 -17.83 8.87 0.23
CA PRO A 384 -18.32 9.49 1.46
C PRO A 384 -19.28 10.66 1.18
N TYR A 385 -18.96 11.48 0.18
CA TYR A 385 -19.81 12.60 -0.23
C TYR A 385 -21.12 12.12 -0.86
N LEU A 386 -21.06 11.12 -1.74
CA LEU A 386 -22.26 10.53 -2.34
C LEU A 386 -23.17 9.88 -1.30
N ALA A 387 -22.60 9.12 -0.35
CA ALA A 387 -23.38 8.46 0.68
C ALA A 387 -24.17 9.50 1.51
N ARG A 388 -23.50 10.60 1.90
CA ARG A 388 -24.15 11.70 2.60
C ARG A 388 -25.16 12.45 1.73
N GLY A 389 -24.80 12.78 0.49
CA GLY A 389 -25.68 13.47 -0.44
C GLY A 389 -26.95 12.68 -0.76
N TYR A 390 -26.86 11.36 -0.92
CA TYR A 390 -28.03 10.49 -1.08
C TYR A 390 -28.89 10.46 0.18
N PHE A 391 -28.28 10.41 1.37
CA PHE A 391 -29.03 10.48 2.63
C PHE A 391 -29.85 11.77 2.72
N ASP A 392 -29.24 12.92 2.39
CA ASP A 392 -29.92 14.22 2.45
C ASP A 392 -30.98 14.42 1.34
N LEU A 393 -30.85 13.71 0.22
CA LEU A 393 -31.89 13.61 -0.81
C LEU A 393 -32.97 12.57 -0.49
N ALA A 394 -32.95 11.96 0.71
CA ALA A 394 -33.82 10.87 1.12
C ALA A 394 -33.78 9.63 0.20
N ARG A 395 -32.67 9.43 -0.53
CA ARG A 395 -32.40 8.25 -1.36
C ARG A 395 -31.67 7.18 -0.55
N TYR A 396 -32.32 6.68 0.49
CA TYR A 396 -31.68 5.84 1.51
C TYR A 396 -31.14 4.51 0.97
N GLU A 397 -31.81 3.86 0.00
CA GLU A 397 -31.27 2.62 -0.60
C GLU A 397 -29.98 2.87 -1.40
N ALA A 398 -29.91 3.98 -2.13
CA ALA A 398 -28.69 4.36 -2.87
C ALA A 398 -27.55 4.72 -1.91
N ALA A 399 -27.87 5.39 -0.80
CA ALA A 399 -26.92 5.66 0.27
C ALA A 399 -26.36 4.35 0.85
N LEU A 400 -27.21 3.36 1.15
CA LEU A 400 -26.80 2.05 1.65
C LEU A 400 -25.88 1.28 0.68
N GLN A 401 -26.19 1.28 -0.61
CA GLN A 401 -25.30 0.68 -1.63
C GLN A 401 -23.92 1.35 -1.64
N THR A 402 -23.89 2.68 -1.49
CA THR A 402 -22.65 3.47 -1.43
C THR A 402 -21.87 3.17 -0.14
N VAL A 403 -22.56 3.04 0.99
CA VAL A 403 -22.01 2.65 2.30
C VAL A 403 -21.35 1.27 2.23
N ASP A 404 -22.05 0.26 1.69
CA ASP A 404 -21.53 -1.10 1.57
C ASP A 404 -20.28 -1.14 0.68
N ARG A 405 -20.29 -0.38 -0.42
CA ARG A 405 -19.12 -0.24 -1.30
C ARG A 405 -17.95 0.42 -0.59
N LEU A 406 -18.20 1.50 0.15
CA LEU A 406 -17.17 2.22 0.90
C LEU A 406 -16.54 1.32 1.96
N ILE A 407 -17.33 0.58 2.74
CA ILE A 407 -16.84 -0.36 3.78
C ILE A 407 -15.85 -1.38 3.19
N GLN A 408 -16.09 -1.88 1.97
CA GLN A 408 -15.18 -2.81 1.31
C GLN A 408 -13.81 -2.20 1.02
N ILE A 409 -13.78 -0.90 0.69
CA ILE A 409 -12.57 -0.17 0.30
C ILE A 409 -11.77 0.28 1.54
N ILE A 410 -12.44 0.79 2.57
CA ILE A 410 -11.81 1.37 3.77
C ILE A 410 -11.71 0.39 4.95
N ARG A 411 -11.99 -0.91 4.74
CA ARG A 411 -12.14 -1.97 5.77
C ARG A 411 -11.06 -1.99 6.87
N ASP A 412 -9.84 -1.59 6.55
CA ASP A 412 -8.69 -1.63 7.44
C ASP A 412 -8.61 -0.44 8.41
N HIS A 413 -9.41 0.61 8.22
CA HIS A 413 -9.38 1.86 8.99
C HIS A 413 -10.55 1.94 9.95
N THR A 414 -10.25 1.98 11.23
CA THR A 414 -11.24 1.71 12.27
C THR A 414 -12.25 2.85 12.45
N SER A 415 -11.79 4.09 12.50
CA SER A 415 -12.65 5.24 12.85
C SER A 415 -13.54 5.65 11.66
N VAL A 416 -12.97 5.75 10.46
CA VAL A 416 -13.75 6.08 9.24
C VAL A 416 -14.80 5.02 8.94
N VAL A 417 -14.48 3.73 9.15
CA VAL A 417 -15.46 2.65 9.00
C VAL A 417 -16.60 2.77 10.00
N ALA A 418 -16.33 3.23 11.23
CA ALA A 418 -17.36 3.46 12.22
C ALA A 418 -18.35 4.55 11.76
N ASP A 419 -17.85 5.70 11.30
CA ASP A 419 -18.69 6.78 10.77
C ASP A 419 -19.59 6.30 9.62
N VAL A 420 -19.04 5.47 8.73
CA VAL A 420 -19.77 4.90 7.59
C VAL A 420 -20.84 3.90 8.04
N TYR A 421 -20.57 3.09 9.08
CA TYR A 421 -21.60 2.24 9.68
C TYR A 421 -22.69 3.06 10.36
N SER A 422 -22.35 4.15 11.04
CA SER A 422 -23.35 5.05 11.64
C SER A 422 -24.25 5.68 10.58
N LEU A 423 -23.71 6.11 9.45
CA LEU A 423 -24.51 6.60 8.32
C LEU A 423 -25.47 5.52 7.79
N GLY A 424 -24.98 4.28 7.66
CA GLY A 424 -25.83 3.15 7.26
C GLY A 424 -26.95 2.87 8.26
N GLY A 425 -26.65 2.98 9.56
CA GLY A 425 -27.65 2.88 10.62
C GLY A 425 -28.72 3.96 10.52
N ASP A 426 -28.32 5.22 10.29
CA ASP A 426 -29.25 6.33 10.09
C ASP A 426 -30.14 6.09 8.85
N CYS A 427 -29.59 5.52 7.75
CA CYS A 427 -30.36 5.15 6.57
C CYS A 427 -31.42 4.08 6.88
N TYR A 428 -31.05 3.01 7.59
CA TYR A 428 -32.00 1.96 7.97
C TYR A 428 -33.10 2.48 8.90
N ALA A 429 -32.75 3.35 9.85
CA ALA A 429 -33.73 3.97 10.74
C ALA A 429 -34.74 4.81 9.95
N LYS A 430 -34.28 5.60 8.97
CA LYS A 430 -35.18 6.38 8.08
C LYS A 430 -36.06 5.52 7.19
N LEU A 431 -35.63 4.31 6.87
CA LEU A 431 -36.44 3.30 6.16
C LEU A 431 -37.39 2.52 7.08
N GLY A 432 -37.40 2.77 8.40
CA GLY A 432 -38.20 2.02 9.38
C GLY A 432 -37.69 0.61 9.67
N ARG A 433 -36.43 0.32 9.35
CA ARG A 433 -35.77 -0.97 9.57
C ARG A 433 -34.92 -0.93 10.85
N ASP A 434 -35.60 -0.84 11.99
CA ASP A 434 -34.95 -0.55 13.28
C ASP A 434 -33.95 -1.64 13.73
N ASP A 435 -34.23 -2.91 13.44
CA ASP A 435 -33.32 -4.01 13.78
C ASP A 435 -31.99 -3.91 13.01
N ASP A 436 -32.04 -3.58 11.72
CA ASP A 436 -30.85 -3.38 10.89
C ASP A 436 -30.11 -2.11 11.31
N ALA A 437 -30.83 -1.05 11.68
CA ALA A 437 -30.25 0.18 12.20
C ALA A 437 -29.44 -0.09 13.48
N ARG A 438 -30.04 -0.76 14.48
CA ARG A 438 -29.37 -1.17 15.72
C ARG A 438 -28.16 -2.04 15.45
N ARG A 439 -28.24 -2.96 14.49
CA ARG A 439 -27.10 -3.78 14.08
C ARG A 439 -25.96 -2.93 13.53
N TYR A 440 -26.25 -1.96 12.66
CA TYR A 440 -25.22 -1.08 12.09
C TYR A 440 -24.60 -0.15 13.13
N TYR A 441 -25.37 0.41 14.07
CA TYR A 441 -24.80 1.18 15.18
C TYR A 441 -23.91 0.34 16.09
N ASN A 442 -24.30 -0.91 16.38
CA ASN A 442 -23.45 -1.84 17.12
C ASN A 442 -22.14 -2.17 16.38
N LEU A 443 -22.19 -2.33 15.05
CA LEU A 443 -20.99 -2.51 14.22
C LEU A 443 -20.10 -1.26 14.25
N SER A 444 -20.70 -0.07 14.19
CA SER A 444 -20.00 1.20 14.32
C SER A 444 -19.27 1.31 15.67
N TYR A 445 -19.98 1.06 16.77
CA TYR A 445 -19.42 1.09 18.12
C TYR A 445 -18.33 0.03 18.34
N ALA A 446 -18.51 -1.18 17.80
CA ALA A 446 -17.50 -2.24 17.89
C ALA A 446 -16.21 -1.89 17.13
N LYS A 447 -16.30 -1.03 16.11
CA LYS A 447 -15.12 -0.50 15.40
C LYS A 447 -14.47 0.57 16.24
N ASP A 448 -15.18 1.65 16.52
CA ASP A 448 -14.67 2.76 17.32
C ASP A 448 -15.42 2.83 18.66
N TRP A 449 -14.87 2.17 19.68
CA TRP A 449 -15.51 2.07 21.00
C TRP A 449 -15.16 3.26 21.91
N ILE A 450 -14.15 4.06 21.53
CA ILE A 450 -13.70 5.22 22.28
C ILE A 450 -14.56 6.41 21.85
N VAL A 451 -15.57 6.79 22.64
CA VAL A 451 -16.35 8.04 22.46
C VAL A 451 -16.95 8.24 21.05
N ASN A 452 -17.45 7.15 20.44
CA ASN A 452 -18.29 7.21 19.24
C ASN A 452 -19.70 7.70 19.59
N TYR A 453 -19.79 8.99 19.85
CA TYR A 453 -21.02 9.65 20.30
C TYR A 453 -22.17 9.44 19.31
N TRP A 454 -21.90 9.48 18.01
CA TRP A 454 -22.92 9.24 16.99
C TRP A 454 -23.60 7.87 17.13
N ALA A 455 -22.84 6.76 17.25
CA ALA A 455 -23.45 5.45 17.42
C ALA A 455 -24.16 5.32 18.78
N ILE A 456 -23.58 5.90 19.85
CA ILE A 456 -24.10 5.79 21.21
C ILE A 456 -25.44 6.53 21.35
N SER A 457 -25.56 7.76 20.84
CA SER A 457 -26.81 8.54 20.94
C SER A 457 -27.97 7.83 20.24
N ARG A 458 -27.71 7.27 19.06
CA ARG A 458 -28.70 6.49 18.31
C ARG A 458 -29.11 5.20 18.99
N LEU A 459 -28.17 4.48 19.62
CA LEU A 459 -28.49 3.28 20.40
C LEU A 459 -29.27 3.61 21.68
N ALA A 460 -29.04 4.78 22.26
CA ALA A 460 -29.75 5.29 23.42
C ALA A 460 -31.18 5.81 23.10
N GLY A 461 -31.50 6.01 21.82
CA GLY A 461 -32.83 6.43 21.37
C GLY A 461 -33.01 7.94 21.20
N GLU A 462 -31.92 8.70 21.07
CA GLU A 462 -31.91 10.11 20.65
C GLU A 462 -31.97 10.25 19.11
#